data_AF-A0A7X6TT60-F1
#
_entry.id   AF-A0A7X6TT60-F1
#
_cell.length_a   1.000
_cell.length_b   1.000
_cell.length_c   1.000
_cell.angle_alpha   90.00
_cell.angle_beta   90.00
_cell.angle_gamma   90.00
#
_symmetry.space_group_name_H-M   'P 1'
#
loop_
_entity.id
_entity.type
_entity.pdbx_description
1 polymer ?
#
loop_
_entity_poly.entity_id
_entity_poly.type
_entity_poly.pdbx_seq_one_letter_code
_entity_poly.pdbx_strand_id
1 'polypeptide(L)'
;MRKFMVILILLLIVILYPVKALANTGPVTWYEYPDISLMTIDENTSIVVEKEDLHFDFSEDISTGFSMVGKVSAKYFMKNTEAKDIVAPMVFPMIQNIWAREDAHIEVLVNGEPQSYEVFYGKNADETNHNDKELVEEKVELKDILEAVTSKPYEPINFSYNDIGTLYRIHFDSKEDMNVEAKFTLDRAGSKILSKGNNSYGYTGDTNEIMVGTSMNWENQSVEVFSLNEEINLEIIGFNYDNSKVEVVDDFAYEIEEVKIELLEYYWGFLKPDESNYNSSSWPEDQDLYYEALDQALERNRVVTKDDIEAYLSSPRYILLSYDVPFEALDEKTLEVRYHTLGSMDQTKTLEPTYTYDYFLHPAKCWKDFKDLTIKITPSKTYPFILNSNLELIKENDGSYVGKFETLPNEDLSFTLYSKEKVTTIERIKRFISRNFYYFGFIGGSFLKFLGIVSVISLVVYGTLKMKKKQQGLK
;
A
#
# COMPACT_ATOMS: atom_id res chain seq x y z
N MET A 1 3.56 64.04 -5.46
CA MET A 1 2.42 63.31 -4.85
C MET A 1 1.85 62.28 -5.82
N ARG A 2 1.40 62.66 -7.03
CA ARG A 2 0.81 61.74 -8.01
C ARG A 2 1.67 60.51 -8.38
N LYS A 3 2.98 60.68 -8.63
CA LYS A 3 3.91 59.55 -8.90
C LYS A 3 4.12 58.62 -7.69
N PHE A 4 3.97 59.14 -6.48
CA PHE A 4 4.18 58.41 -5.22
C PHE A 4 2.97 57.52 -4.89
N MET A 5 1.77 58.03 -5.16
CA MET A 5 0.52 57.31 -4.97
C MET A 5 0.37 56.15 -5.98
N VAL A 6 0.87 56.32 -7.21
CA VAL A 6 0.89 55.25 -8.22
C VAL A 6 1.81 54.09 -7.79
N ILE A 7 2.98 54.38 -7.23
CA ILE A 7 3.90 53.35 -6.71
C ILE A 7 3.27 52.60 -5.52
N LEU A 8 2.58 53.32 -4.62
CA LEU A 8 1.88 52.73 -3.47
C LEU A 8 0.76 51.79 -3.91
N ILE A 9 -0.03 52.18 -4.92
CA ILE A 9 -1.13 51.36 -5.46
C ILE A 9 -0.59 50.10 -6.16
N LEU A 10 0.49 50.23 -6.94
CA LEU A 10 1.12 49.07 -7.58
C LEU A 10 1.66 48.06 -6.55
N LEU A 11 2.26 48.54 -5.45
CA LEU A 11 2.70 47.69 -4.34
C LEU A 11 1.53 47.01 -3.62
N LEU A 12 0.40 47.71 -3.43
CA LEU A 12 -0.80 47.14 -2.81
C LEU A 12 -1.41 46.02 -3.68
N ILE A 13 -1.42 46.19 -4.99
CA ILE A 13 -1.92 45.20 -5.95
C ILE A 13 -1.07 43.91 -5.91
N VAL A 14 0.26 44.03 -5.77
CA VAL A 14 1.15 42.87 -5.63
C VAL A 14 0.92 42.11 -4.30
N ILE A 15 0.59 42.82 -3.22
CA ILE A 15 0.30 42.22 -1.91
C ILE A 15 -1.05 41.48 -1.90
N LEU A 16 -2.04 42.04 -2.61
CA LEU A 16 -3.42 41.53 -2.65
C LEU A 16 -3.66 40.42 -3.67
N TYR A 17 -2.69 40.08 -4.52
CA TYR A 17 -2.85 39.00 -5.48
C TYR A 17 -2.89 37.64 -4.76
N PRO A 18 -4.00 36.88 -4.86
CA PRO A 18 -4.08 35.56 -4.26
C PRO A 18 -3.14 34.62 -5.02
N VAL A 19 -2.30 33.90 -4.28
CA VAL A 19 -1.50 32.81 -4.84
C VAL A 19 -2.46 31.65 -5.07
N LYS A 20 -2.74 31.31 -6.33
CA LYS A 20 -3.49 30.11 -6.66
C LYS A 20 -2.63 28.90 -6.29
N ALA A 21 -3.03 28.19 -5.24
CA ALA A 21 -2.48 26.87 -4.93
C ALA A 21 -3.11 25.85 -5.88
N LEU A 22 -2.31 25.29 -6.80
CA LEU A 22 -2.73 24.15 -7.62
C LEU A 22 -2.50 22.88 -6.80
N ALA A 23 -3.52 22.42 -6.09
CA ALA A 23 -3.44 21.28 -5.17
C ALA A 23 -3.66 19.93 -5.87
N ASN A 24 -2.88 19.62 -6.92
CA ASN A 24 -2.87 18.28 -7.52
C ASN A 24 -1.43 17.81 -7.66
N THR A 25 -0.93 17.12 -6.65
CA THR A 25 0.31 16.34 -6.74
C THR A 25 -0.01 14.96 -6.22
N GLY A 26 -0.15 14.00 -7.14
CA GLY A 26 -0.13 12.58 -6.78
C GLY A 26 1.16 12.22 -6.03
N PRO A 27 1.27 10.99 -5.52
CA PRO A 27 2.43 10.53 -4.78
C PRO A 27 3.71 10.80 -5.58
N VAL A 28 4.74 11.32 -4.89
CA VAL A 28 6.05 11.59 -5.49
C VAL A 28 6.90 10.32 -5.57
N THR A 29 6.56 9.35 -4.73
CA THR A 29 7.14 8.02 -4.62
C THR A 29 6.01 7.03 -4.40
N TRP A 30 6.07 5.89 -5.06
CA TRP A 30 5.21 4.74 -4.84
C TRP A 30 6.11 3.51 -4.80
N TYR A 31 6.07 2.76 -3.71
CA TYR A 31 6.97 1.63 -3.49
C TYR A 31 6.22 0.34 -3.80
N GLU A 32 6.90 -0.55 -4.51
CA GLU A 32 6.48 -1.91 -4.83
C GLU A 32 7.51 -2.89 -4.26
N TYR A 33 7.09 -4.13 -4.06
CA TYR A 33 7.93 -5.15 -3.43
C TYR A 33 8.66 -6.01 -4.48
N PRO A 34 9.84 -6.54 -4.14
CA PRO A 34 10.61 -7.40 -5.03
C PRO A 34 9.93 -8.76 -5.26
N ASP A 35 10.19 -9.32 -6.44
CA ASP A 35 9.88 -10.72 -6.73
C ASP A 35 11.07 -11.63 -6.45
N ILE A 36 10.81 -12.93 -6.35
CA ILE A 36 11.77 -13.88 -5.78
C ILE A 36 11.96 -15.07 -6.74
N SER A 37 13.21 -15.52 -6.92
CA SER A 37 13.53 -16.68 -7.77
C SER A 37 13.01 -18.00 -7.18
N LEU A 38 12.79 -18.98 -8.08
CA LEU A 38 12.40 -20.34 -7.74
C LEU A 38 13.46 -21.05 -6.89
N MET A 39 12.98 -21.83 -5.93
CA MET A 39 13.81 -22.59 -5.00
C MET A 39 13.13 -23.89 -4.57
N THR A 40 13.87 -24.73 -3.85
CA THR A 40 13.36 -25.94 -3.22
C THR A 40 13.21 -25.78 -1.71
N ILE A 41 12.31 -26.54 -1.12
CA ILE A 41 12.18 -26.67 0.34
C ILE A 41 13.27 -27.60 0.93
N ASP A 42 13.86 -28.50 0.12
CA ASP A 42 14.86 -29.46 0.58
C ASP A 42 16.29 -28.97 0.30
N GLU A 43 17.00 -28.56 1.35
CA GLU A 43 18.41 -28.14 1.30
C GLU A 43 19.37 -29.23 0.74
N ASN A 44 18.95 -30.50 0.72
CA ASN A 44 19.74 -31.62 0.20
C ASN A 44 19.24 -32.16 -1.14
N THR A 45 18.54 -31.35 -1.92
CA THR A 45 18.02 -31.73 -3.24
C THR A 45 19.11 -32.28 -4.17
N SER A 46 18.75 -33.24 -5.03
CA SER A 46 19.61 -33.70 -6.11
C SER A 46 19.44 -32.93 -7.41
N ILE A 47 18.54 -31.95 -7.43
CA ILE A 47 18.23 -31.14 -8.61
C ILE A 47 19.29 -30.05 -8.80
N VAL A 48 19.83 -29.98 -10.00
CA VAL A 48 20.72 -28.91 -10.46
C VAL A 48 19.95 -28.00 -11.41
N VAL A 49 20.15 -26.68 -11.29
CA VAL A 49 19.72 -25.70 -12.29
C VAL A 49 20.85 -25.49 -13.27
N GLU A 50 20.70 -26.05 -14.47
CA GLU A 50 21.71 -25.92 -15.52
C GLU A 50 21.64 -24.56 -16.20
N LYS A 51 20.46 -23.94 -16.22
CA LYS A 51 20.26 -22.62 -16.81
C LYS A 51 19.00 -21.95 -16.27
N GLU A 52 19.05 -20.64 -16.09
CA GLU A 52 17.89 -19.75 -15.92
C GLU A 52 17.87 -18.71 -17.05
N ASP A 53 16.76 -18.64 -17.78
CA ASP A 53 16.44 -17.54 -18.69
C ASP A 53 15.38 -16.67 -17.99
N LEU A 54 15.80 -15.49 -17.52
CA LEU A 54 14.94 -14.50 -16.88
C LEU A 54 14.63 -13.37 -17.87
N HIS A 55 13.36 -13.17 -18.18
CA HIS A 55 12.91 -12.15 -19.12
C HIS A 55 11.88 -11.21 -18.48
N PHE A 56 12.19 -9.92 -18.45
CA PHE A 56 11.24 -8.85 -18.14
C PHE A 56 10.78 -8.18 -19.45
N ASP A 57 9.50 -8.25 -19.75
CA ASP A 57 8.88 -7.65 -20.93
C ASP A 57 7.93 -6.50 -20.57
N PHE A 58 8.30 -5.30 -21.01
CA PHE A 58 7.54 -4.06 -20.83
C PHE A 58 6.94 -3.54 -22.15
N SER A 59 7.05 -4.30 -23.24
CA SER A 59 6.71 -3.83 -24.60
C SER A 59 5.25 -3.44 -24.80
N GLU A 60 4.35 -3.90 -23.93
CA GLU A 60 2.92 -3.60 -23.97
C GLU A 60 2.53 -2.27 -23.30
N ASP A 61 3.46 -1.56 -22.64
CA ASP A 61 3.20 -0.26 -21.99
C ASP A 61 1.99 -0.30 -21.01
N ILE A 62 1.86 -1.39 -20.25
CA ILE A 62 0.79 -1.58 -19.26
C ILE A 62 1.12 -0.82 -17.98
N SER A 63 0.12 -0.19 -17.37
CA SER A 63 0.23 0.47 -16.06
C SER A 63 -0.98 0.16 -15.17
N THR A 64 -0.75 0.07 -13.87
CA THR A 64 -1.78 -0.06 -12.84
C THR A 64 -1.50 0.95 -11.73
N GLY A 65 -2.49 1.77 -11.39
CA GLY A 65 -2.31 2.88 -10.46
C GLY A 65 -1.16 3.81 -10.87
N PHE A 66 -0.13 3.89 -10.02
CA PHE A 66 1.08 4.69 -10.25
C PHE A 66 2.28 3.87 -10.73
N SER A 67 2.10 2.57 -10.97
CA SER A 67 3.15 1.60 -11.26
C SER A 67 3.08 1.13 -12.71
N MET A 68 4.23 0.84 -13.30
CA MET A 68 4.32 0.19 -14.60
C MET A 68 4.39 -1.32 -14.40
N VAL A 69 3.71 -2.07 -15.25
CA VAL A 69 3.64 -3.53 -15.17
C VAL A 69 4.70 -4.14 -16.09
N GLY A 70 5.50 -5.08 -15.56
CA GLY A 70 6.38 -5.94 -16.33
C GLY A 70 5.84 -7.35 -16.39
N LYS A 71 5.83 -7.97 -17.59
CA LYS A 71 5.58 -9.40 -17.72
C LYS A 71 6.89 -10.14 -17.50
N VAL A 72 6.96 -10.96 -16.47
CA VAL A 72 8.15 -11.73 -16.15
C VAL A 72 7.97 -13.18 -16.58
N SER A 73 9.00 -13.75 -17.18
CA SER A 73 9.16 -15.19 -17.40
C SER A 73 10.50 -15.61 -16.80
N ALA A 74 10.45 -16.44 -15.76
CA ALA A 74 11.60 -17.08 -15.15
C ALA A 74 11.62 -18.55 -15.57
N LYS A 75 12.52 -18.91 -16.48
CA LYS A 75 12.57 -20.23 -17.11
C LYS A 75 13.82 -21.00 -16.72
N TYR A 76 13.64 -22.09 -16.01
CA TYR A 76 14.67 -22.95 -15.46
C TYR A 76 14.81 -24.23 -16.26
N PHE A 77 16.05 -24.60 -16.57
CA PHE A 77 16.41 -25.90 -17.14
C PHE A 77 17.05 -26.70 -16.02
N MET A 78 16.34 -27.73 -15.57
CA MET A 78 16.64 -28.45 -14.34
C MET A 78 16.93 -29.91 -14.62
N LYS A 79 17.82 -30.50 -13.83
CA LYS A 79 18.23 -31.89 -13.99
C LYS A 79 18.24 -32.64 -12.67
N ASN A 80 17.60 -33.80 -12.64
CA ASN A 80 17.83 -34.77 -11.57
C ASN A 80 19.18 -35.45 -11.78
N THR A 81 20.06 -35.38 -10.79
CA THR A 81 21.39 -36.02 -10.88
C THR A 81 21.42 -37.45 -10.33
N GLU A 82 20.32 -37.93 -9.78
CA GLU A 82 20.22 -39.27 -9.20
C GLU A 82 19.73 -40.31 -10.22
N ALA A 83 20.20 -41.54 -10.09
CA ALA A 83 19.73 -42.69 -10.87
C ALA A 83 18.45 -43.32 -10.29
N LYS A 84 17.58 -42.50 -9.69
CA LYS A 84 16.27 -42.88 -9.17
C LYS A 84 15.28 -41.75 -9.36
N ASP A 85 14.01 -42.10 -9.41
CA ASP A 85 12.92 -41.13 -9.47
C ASP A 85 12.83 -40.37 -8.15
N ILE A 86 12.55 -39.08 -8.26
CA ILE A 86 12.33 -38.19 -7.11
C ILE A 86 11.12 -37.30 -7.37
N VAL A 87 10.54 -36.79 -6.29
CA VAL A 87 9.56 -35.70 -6.36
C VAL A 87 10.20 -34.52 -5.67
N ALA A 88 10.41 -33.44 -6.43
CA ALA A 88 11.04 -32.22 -5.92
C ALA A 88 9.94 -31.25 -5.47
N PRO A 89 9.89 -30.88 -4.17
CA PRO A 89 8.99 -29.84 -3.70
C PRO A 89 9.56 -28.48 -4.11
N MET A 90 8.77 -27.75 -4.88
CA MET A 90 9.11 -26.43 -5.42
C MET A 90 8.35 -25.36 -4.68
N VAL A 91 9.01 -24.23 -4.43
CA VAL A 91 8.33 -23.01 -3.98
C VAL A 91 8.75 -21.80 -4.78
N PHE A 92 7.77 -20.95 -5.07
CA PHE A 92 7.96 -19.63 -5.66
C PHE A 92 7.45 -18.57 -4.69
N PRO A 93 8.36 -17.86 -3.99
CA PRO A 93 7.97 -16.80 -3.08
C PRO A 93 7.60 -15.51 -3.80
N MET A 94 6.75 -14.72 -3.17
CA MET A 94 6.45 -13.35 -3.60
C MET A 94 6.04 -12.52 -2.40
N ILE A 95 6.16 -11.20 -2.53
CA ILE A 95 5.69 -10.25 -1.52
C ILE A 95 4.67 -9.35 -2.21
N GLN A 96 3.41 -9.46 -1.82
CA GLN A 96 2.36 -8.64 -2.41
C GLN A 96 1.17 -8.48 -1.47
N ASN A 97 0.31 -7.52 -1.81
CA ASN A 97 -1.02 -7.41 -1.24
C ASN A 97 -1.89 -8.57 -1.78
N ILE A 98 -2.67 -9.22 -0.92
CA ILE A 98 -3.50 -10.38 -1.29
C ILE A 98 -4.54 -10.05 -2.37
N TRP A 99 -5.00 -8.79 -2.44
CA TRP A 99 -5.95 -8.30 -3.43
C TRP A 99 -5.32 -8.06 -4.80
N ALA A 100 -3.99 -7.91 -4.89
CA ALA A 100 -3.27 -7.78 -6.15
C ALA A 100 -2.99 -9.13 -6.83
N ARG A 101 -3.37 -10.25 -6.19
CA ARG A 101 -3.05 -11.60 -6.68
C ARG A 101 -3.65 -11.91 -8.05
N GLU A 102 -4.88 -11.49 -8.33
CA GLU A 102 -5.50 -11.71 -9.64
C GLU A 102 -4.75 -10.95 -10.74
N ASP A 103 -4.27 -9.75 -10.43
CA ASP A 103 -3.49 -8.89 -11.33
C ASP A 103 -2.06 -9.41 -11.54
N ALA A 104 -1.57 -10.30 -10.67
CA ALA A 104 -0.26 -10.93 -10.80
C ALA A 104 -0.20 -11.97 -11.93
N HIS A 105 -1.34 -12.44 -12.46
CA HIS A 105 -1.42 -13.35 -13.61
C HIS A 105 -0.41 -14.51 -13.58
N ILE A 106 -0.34 -15.21 -12.44
CA ILE A 106 0.68 -16.23 -12.23
C ILE A 106 0.34 -17.52 -12.97
N GLU A 107 1.31 -18.04 -13.73
CA GLU A 107 1.25 -19.35 -14.38
C GLU A 107 2.54 -20.13 -14.05
N VAL A 108 2.38 -21.38 -13.62
CA VAL A 108 3.48 -22.34 -13.45
C VAL A 108 3.39 -23.38 -14.56
N LEU A 109 4.48 -23.61 -15.29
CA LEU A 109 4.54 -24.50 -16.45
C LEU A 109 5.66 -25.51 -16.30
N VAL A 110 5.35 -26.80 -16.39
CA VAL A 110 6.33 -27.90 -16.45
C VAL A 110 6.36 -28.46 -17.86
N ASN A 111 7.49 -28.36 -18.54
CA ASN A 111 7.67 -28.71 -19.95
C ASN A 111 6.65 -28.03 -20.88
N GLY A 112 6.21 -26.83 -20.52
CA GLY A 112 5.23 -26.04 -21.26
C GLY A 112 3.76 -26.35 -20.92
N GLU A 113 3.49 -27.32 -20.04
CA GLU A 113 2.14 -27.66 -19.60
C GLU A 113 1.81 -27.00 -18.24
N PRO A 114 0.61 -26.43 -18.06
CA PRO A 114 0.19 -25.82 -16.80
C PRO A 114 0.23 -26.80 -15.61
N GLN A 115 0.77 -26.33 -14.50
CA GLN A 115 0.88 -27.05 -13.23
C GLN A 115 0.04 -26.33 -12.16
N SER A 116 -0.76 -27.10 -11.41
CA SER A 116 -1.46 -26.57 -10.25
C SER A 116 -0.51 -26.35 -9.09
N TYR A 117 -0.77 -25.32 -8.29
CA TYR A 117 -0.02 -24.98 -7.09
C TYR A 117 -0.97 -24.65 -5.95
N GLU A 118 -0.48 -24.82 -4.72
CA GLU A 118 -1.11 -24.37 -3.49
C GLU A 118 -0.55 -23.01 -3.10
N VAL A 119 -1.39 -22.14 -2.54
CA VAL A 119 -0.99 -20.80 -2.09
C VAL A 119 -0.99 -20.79 -0.57
N PHE A 120 0.13 -20.35 0.01
CA PHE A 120 0.27 -20.16 1.44
C PHE A 120 0.53 -18.70 1.75
N TYR A 121 -0.15 -18.19 2.77
CA TYR A 121 0.00 -16.82 3.25
C TYR A 121 0.88 -16.80 4.49
N GLY A 122 2.01 -16.12 4.40
CA GLY A 122 2.89 -15.83 5.53
C GLY A 122 2.57 -14.48 6.16
N LYS A 123 3.43 -14.06 7.09
CA LYS A 123 3.32 -12.81 7.86
C LYS A 123 3.34 -11.55 6.99
N ASN A 124 2.83 -10.45 7.56
CA ASN A 124 2.98 -9.11 7.00
C ASN A 124 4.46 -8.74 6.82
N ALA A 125 4.82 -8.27 5.63
CA ALA A 125 6.17 -7.81 5.31
C ALA A 125 6.51 -6.49 6.03
N ASP A 126 5.50 -5.71 6.41
CA ASP A 126 5.68 -4.42 7.09
C ASP A 126 5.85 -4.55 8.63
N GLU A 127 5.39 -5.66 9.23
CA GLU A 127 5.48 -5.88 10.69
C GLU A 127 6.91 -6.23 11.13
N THR A 128 7.76 -6.69 10.22
CA THR A 128 9.15 -6.99 10.52
C THR A 128 10.00 -5.75 10.80
N ASN A 129 9.53 -4.52 10.52
CA ASN A 129 10.31 -3.31 10.81
C ASN A 129 9.46 -2.04 10.96
N HIS A 130 8.92 -1.80 12.16
CA HIS A 130 8.47 -0.48 12.56
C HIS A 130 9.66 0.45 12.84
N ASN A 131 10.20 1.07 11.81
CA ASN A 131 10.63 2.48 11.74
C ASN A 131 11.53 2.70 10.51
N ASP A 132 11.17 3.74 9.75
CA ASP A 132 11.97 4.38 8.70
C ASP A 132 12.03 3.77 7.28
N LYS A 133 11.98 4.71 6.33
CA LYS A 133 12.06 4.61 4.87
C LYS A 133 13.37 4.03 4.32
N GLU A 134 14.17 3.35 5.14
CA GLU A 134 15.43 2.68 4.74
C GLU A 134 15.21 1.19 4.39
N LEU A 135 13.96 0.72 4.40
CA LEU A 135 13.60 -0.71 4.40
C LEU A 135 13.65 -1.47 3.08
N VAL A 136 14.03 -0.82 1.97
CA VAL A 136 14.32 -1.57 0.72
C VAL A 136 15.73 -2.19 0.76
N GLU A 137 16.57 -1.83 1.74
CA GLU A 137 17.95 -2.34 1.84
C GLU A 137 18.12 -3.56 2.76
N GLU A 138 17.14 -3.91 3.61
CA GLU A 138 17.25 -5.12 4.42
C GLU A 138 16.79 -6.33 3.62
N LYS A 139 17.74 -7.20 3.28
CA LYS A 139 17.50 -8.45 2.56
C LYS A 139 16.47 -9.26 3.34
N VAL A 140 15.29 -9.45 2.76
CA VAL A 140 14.37 -10.50 3.18
C VAL A 140 15.15 -11.81 3.13
N GLU A 141 15.42 -12.41 4.28
CA GLU A 141 16.10 -13.70 4.30
C GLU A 141 15.08 -14.78 3.95
N LEU A 142 15.50 -15.70 3.10
CA LEU A 142 14.64 -16.80 2.68
C LEU A 142 14.10 -17.62 3.86
N LYS A 143 14.91 -17.73 4.91
CA LYS A 143 14.52 -18.37 6.16
C LYS A 143 13.27 -17.72 6.75
N ASP A 144 13.15 -16.40 6.70
CA ASP A 144 11.98 -15.67 7.22
C ASP A 144 10.72 -16.02 6.43
N ILE A 145 10.84 -16.18 5.12
CA ILE A 145 9.72 -16.59 4.24
C ILE A 145 9.28 -18.02 4.58
N LEU A 146 10.23 -18.96 4.68
CA LEU A 146 9.93 -20.35 5.00
C LEU A 146 9.42 -20.54 6.42
N GLU A 147 9.93 -19.76 7.39
CA GLU A 147 9.42 -19.75 8.78
C GLU A 147 8.06 -19.07 8.90
N ALA A 148 7.77 -18.08 8.04
CA ALA A 148 6.50 -17.36 8.01
C ALA A 148 5.36 -18.21 7.44
N VAL A 149 5.65 -19.18 6.57
CA VAL A 149 4.65 -20.10 6.02
C VAL A 149 4.54 -21.34 6.89
N THR A 150 3.69 -21.26 7.91
CA THR A 150 3.39 -22.40 8.78
C THR A 150 2.20 -23.17 8.25
N SER A 151 2.32 -24.50 8.16
CA SER A 151 1.21 -25.42 7.88
C SER A 151 0.33 -25.71 9.10
N LYS A 152 0.52 -24.96 10.20
CA LYS A 152 -0.24 -25.15 11.43
C LYS A 152 -1.44 -24.19 11.42
N PRO A 153 -2.62 -24.65 11.85
CA PRO A 153 -3.75 -23.76 12.08
C PRO A 153 -3.35 -22.58 12.96
N TYR A 154 -3.84 -21.39 12.64
CA TYR A 154 -3.53 -20.18 13.39
C TYR A 154 -4.16 -20.26 14.78
N GLU A 155 -3.37 -20.20 15.84
CA GLU A 155 -3.89 -20.22 17.22
C GLU A 155 -4.10 -18.79 17.74
N PRO A 156 -5.36 -18.32 17.93
CA PRO A 156 -5.60 -16.94 18.32
C PRO A 156 -5.24 -16.65 19.79
N ILE A 157 -4.82 -15.40 20.05
CA ILE A 157 -4.39 -14.94 21.38
C ILE A 157 -5.49 -14.11 22.08
N ASN A 158 -6.21 -13.28 21.32
CA ASN A 158 -7.19 -12.31 21.83
C ASN A 158 -8.64 -12.80 21.72
N PHE A 159 -8.87 -13.99 21.16
CA PHE A 159 -10.17 -14.66 21.15
C PHE A 159 -10.04 -16.19 21.20
N SER A 160 -11.16 -16.87 21.42
CA SER A 160 -11.28 -18.32 21.28
C SER A 160 -12.30 -18.67 20.18
N TYR A 161 -12.10 -19.79 19.49
CA TYR A 161 -13.03 -20.27 18.46
C TYR A 161 -14.48 -20.43 18.95
N ASN A 162 -14.68 -20.67 20.24
CA ASN A 162 -15.99 -20.88 20.86
C ASN A 162 -16.44 -19.67 21.70
N ASP A 163 -15.82 -18.51 21.53
CA ASP A 163 -16.23 -17.30 22.23
C ASP A 163 -17.67 -16.93 21.87
N ILE A 164 -18.45 -16.56 22.87
CA ILE A 164 -19.84 -16.13 22.71
C ILE A 164 -19.94 -14.67 23.14
N GLY A 165 -20.51 -13.84 22.28
CA GLY A 165 -20.81 -12.44 22.58
C GLY A 165 -22.29 -12.14 22.52
N THR A 166 -22.62 -10.87 22.73
CA THR A 166 -23.98 -10.36 22.55
C THR A 166 -23.98 -9.42 21.36
N LEU A 167 -24.77 -9.75 20.34
CA LEU A 167 -25.02 -8.93 19.17
C LEU A 167 -26.26 -8.07 19.42
N TYR A 168 -26.08 -6.76 19.29
CA TYR A 168 -27.15 -5.76 19.31
C TYR A 168 -27.38 -5.29 17.88
N ARG A 169 -28.53 -5.62 17.30
CA ARG A 169 -28.96 -5.06 16.01
C ARG A 169 -29.91 -3.92 16.27
N ILE A 170 -29.50 -2.73 15.89
CA ILE A 170 -30.28 -1.51 16.09
C ILE A 170 -30.93 -1.19 14.75
N HIS A 171 -32.23 -1.41 14.66
CA HIS A 171 -33.06 -1.06 13.51
C HIS A 171 -33.67 0.32 13.71
N PHE A 172 -33.61 1.17 12.70
CA PHE A 172 -34.11 2.53 12.79
C PHE A 172 -35.25 2.77 11.80
N ASP A 173 -36.28 3.46 12.24
CA ASP A 173 -37.39 3.94 11.42
C ASP A 173 -37.48 5.46 11.53
N SER A 174 -37.00 6.13 10.47
CA SER A 174 -37.03 7.58 10.31
C SER A 174 -37.58 7.95 8.93
N LYS A 175 -38.32 9.06 8.88
CA LYS A 175 -38.83 9.67 7.64
C LYS A 175 -37.94 10.78 7.07
N GLU A 176 -36.89 11.13 7.80
CA GLU A 176 -35.95 12.20 7.44
C GLU A 176 -34.51 11.68 7.54
N ASP A 177 -33.63 12.22 6.69
CA ASP A 177 -32.20 11.97 6.81
C ASP A 177 -31.70 12.55 8.14
N MET A 178 -30.95 11.74 8.89
CA MET A 178 -30.41 12.14 10.18
C MET A 178 -29.13 11.38 10.50
N ASN A 179 -28.39 11.83 11.51
CA ASN A 179 -27.29 11.05 12.07
C ASN A 179 -27.79 10.38 13.35
N VAL A 180 -27.37 9.15 13.58
CA VAL A 180 -27.68 8.43 14.80
C VAL A 180 -26.40 7.88 15.41
N GLU A 181 -26.28 8.02 16.73
CA GLU A 181 -25.21 7.49 17.56
C GLU A 181 -25.77 6.49 18.58
N ALA A 182 -25.14 5.33 18.68
CA ALA A 182 -25.30 4.40 19.78
C ALA A 182 -24.15 4.60 20.77
N LYS A 183 -24.47 5.04 21.99
CA LYS A 183 -23.51 5.30 23.07
C LYS A 183 -23.60 4.23 24.13
N PHE A 184 -22.45 3.79 24.64
CA PHE A 184 -22.35 2.81 25.70
C PHE A 184 -21.01 2.93 26.41
N THR A 185 -20.90 2.34 27.59
CA THR A 185 -19.64 2.28 28.35
C THR A 185 -19.15 0.85 28.42
N LEU A 186 -17.83 0.67 28.32
CA LEU A 186 -17.18 -0.62 28.56
C LEU A 186 -16.41 -0.59 29.88
N ASP A 187 -16.90 -1.33 30.87
CA ASP A 187 -16.32 -1.34 32.21
C ASP A 187 -15.13 -2.28 32.32
N ARG A 188 -15.09 -3.35 31.50
CA ARG A 188 -13.99 -4.32 31.54
C ARG A 188 -12.88 -3.93 30.58
N ALA A 189 -11.65 -3.92 31.09
CA ALA A 189 -10.44 -3.64 30.32
C ALA A 189 -10.20 -4.60 29.14
N GLY A 190 -10.87 -5.76 29.12
CA GLY A 190 -10.79 -6.78 28.06
C GLY A 190 -11.99 -6.84 27.12
N SER A 191 -13.00 -5.97 27.27
CA SER A 191 -14.16 -5.97 26.38
C SER A 191 -13.80 -5.42 25.01
N LYS A 192 -14.30 -6.09 23.98
CA LYS A 192 -14.03 -5.78 22.57
C LYS A 192 -15.35 -5.64 21.83
N ILE A 193 -15.41 -4.68 20.93
CA ILE A 193 -16.57 -4.42 20.09
C ILE A 193 -16.21 -4.72 18.65
N LEU A 194 -17.10 -5.40 17.93
CA LEU A 194 -17.11 -5.41 16.48
C LEU A 194 -18.34 -4.61 16.00
N SER A 195 -18.13 -3.63 15.15
CA SER A 195 -19.18 -2.70 14.70
C SER A 195 -19.35 -2.71 13.18
N LYS A 196 -20.59 -2.88 12.71
CA LYS A 196 -20.95 -2.90 11.28
C LYS A 196 -22.06 -1.89 10.98
N GLY A 197 -22.00 -1.27 9.80
CA GLY A 197 -22.99 -0.30 9.33
C GLY A 197 -22.79 1.14 9.83
N ASN A 198 -21.71 1.38 10.56
CA ASN A 198 -21.34 2.69 11.08
C ASN A 198 -20.34 3.41 10.16
N ASN A 199 -20.41 4.74 10.10
CA ASN A 199 -19.46 5.59 9.36
C ASN A 199 -18.60 6.47 10.29
N SER A 200 -18.83 6.36 11.60
CA SER A 200 -18.08 7.05 12.62
C SER A 200 -18.04 6.20 13.90
N TYR A 201 -17.00 6.40 14.68
CA TYR A 201 -16.94 5.95 16.06
C TYR A 201 -16.04 6.91 16.87
N GLY A 202 -16.23 6.93 18.17
CA GLY A 202 -15.49 7.80 19.08
C GLY A 202 -15.30 7.13 20.43
N TYR A 203 -14.24 7.54 21.13
CA TYR A 203 -13.92 7.06 22.47
C TYR A 203 -13.54 8.22 23.38
N THR A 204 -14.18 8.28 24.54
CA THR A 204 -13.88 9.26 25.59
C THR A 204 -13.08 8.57 26.70
N GLY A 205 -11.77 8.85 26.74
CA GLY A 205 -10.82 8.17 27.63
C GLY A 205 -11.09 8.30 29.13
N ASP A 206 -11.73 9.39 29.57
CA ASP A 206 -12.01 9.64 30.98
C ASP A 206 -13.25 8.87 31.49
N THR A 207 -14.19 8.54 30.60
CA THR A 207 -15.48 7.90 30.95
C THR A 207 -15.60 6.47 30.45
N ASN A 208 -14.64 5.97 29.67
CA ASN A 208 -14.74 4.72 28.90
C ASN A 208 -15.96 4.65 27.98
N GLU A 209 -16.55 5.81 27.66
CA GLU A 209 -17.70 5.91 26.77
C GLU A 209 -17.24 5.69 25.33
N ILE A 210 -17.95 4.82 24.63
CA ILE A 210 -17.80 4.54 23.21
C ILE A 210 -19.07 5.03 22.53
N MET A 211 -18.88 5.63 21.36
CA MET A 211 -19.96 6.05 20.48
C MET A 211 -19.71 5.40 19.13
N VAL A 212 -20.75 4.78 18.57
CA VAL A 212 -20.75 4.25 17.20
C VAL A 212 -21.86 4.98 16.46
N GLY A 213 -21.50 5.67 15.37
CA GLY A 213 -22.41 6.56 14.66
C GLY A 213 -22.55 6.24 13.18
N THR A 214 -23.72 6.51 12.62
CA THR A 214 -23.97 6.43 11.19
C THR A 214 -24.85 7.57 10.70
N SER A 215 -24.67 7.96 9.44
CA SER A 215 -25.61 8.82 8.74
C SER A 215 -26.69 7.94 8.13
N MET A 216 -27.92 8.15 8.57
CA MET A 216 -29.09 7.44 8.11
C MET A 216 -29.65 8.12 6.88
N ASN A 217 -29.82 7.33 5.84
CA ASN A 217 -30.63 7.66 4.69
C ASN A 217 -31.68 6.54 4.51
N TRP A 218 -32.54 6.70 3.51
CA TRP A 218 -33.62 5.75 3.22
C TRP A 218 -33.14 4.32 2.86
N GLU A 219 -31.85 4.08 2.61
CA GLU A 219 -31.27 2.76 2.28
C GLU A 219 -30.56 2.08 3.47
N ASN A 220 -30.02 2.84 4.43
CA ASN A 220 -29.23 2.29 5.54
C ASN A 220 -30.01 2.38 6.87
N GLN A 221 -30.66 1.28 7.25
CA GLN A 221 -31.62 1.25 8.37
C GLN A 221 -31.13 0.46 9.59
N SER A 222 -29.88 -0.02 9.62
CA SER A 222 -29.39 -0.79 10.75
C SER A 222 -27.91 -0.60 11.06
N VAL A 223 -27.60 -0.60 12.36
CA VAL A 223 -26.23 -0.69 12.88
C VAL A 223 -26.14 -1.94 13.75
N GLU A 224 -25.06 -2.69 13.60
CA GLU A 224 -24.77 -3.86 14.42
C GLU A 224 -23.59 -3.57 15.35
N VAL A 225 -23.77 -3.86 16.64
CA VAL A 225 -22.72 -3.80 17.66
C VAL A 225 -22.62 -5.17 18.31
N PHE A 226 -21.52 -5.87 18.08
CA PHE A 226 -21.22 -7.12 18.76
C PHE A 226 -20.27 -6.84 19.93
N SER A 227 -20.70 -7.18 21.14
CA SER A 227 -19.90 -7.03 22.34
C SER A 227 -19.36 -8.38 22.83
N LEU A 228 -18.04 -8.50 22.87
CA LEU A 228 -17.33 -9.66 23.39
C LEU A 228 -17.01 -9.44 24.88
N ASN A 229 -17.32 -10.43 25.71
CA ASN A 229 -17.05 -10.48 27.15
C ASN A 229 -17.87 -9.54 28.07
N GLU A 230 -18.78 -8.73 27.53
CA GLU A 230 -19.58 -7.78 28.33
C GLU A 230 -20.94 -7.48 27.68
N GLU A 231 -22.01 -7.49 28.47
CA GLU A 231 -23.30 -6.93 28.05
C GLU A 231 -23.25 -5.41 28.21
N ILE A 232 -23.75 -4.68 27.23
CA ILE A 232 -23.65 -3.22 27.16
C ILE A 232 -25.04 -2.61 27.21
N ASN A 233 -25.15 -1.44 27.83
CA ASN A 233 -26.38 -0.66 27.83
C ASN A 233 -26.26 0.43 26.76
N LEU A 234 -27.12 0.38 25.76
CA LEU A 234 -27.12 1.28 24.61
C LEU A 234 -28.04 2.48 24.86
N GLU A 235 -27.49 3.68 24.77
CA GLU A 235 -28.22 4.93 24.64
C GLU A 235 -28.19 5.38 23.18
N ILE A 236 -29.37 5.52 22.56
CA ILE A 236 -29.50 5.92 21.16
C ILE A 236 -29.83 7.41 21.07
N ILE A 237 -29.04 8.15 20.29
CA ILE A 237 -29.18 9.60 20.12
C ILE A 237 -29.24 9.94 18.63
N GLY A 238 -30.32 10.59 18.20
CA GLY A 238 -30.48 11.15 16.86
C GLY A 238 -30.09 12.63 16.82
N PHE A 239 -29.45 13.09 15.74
CA PHE A 239 -29.13 14.50 15.56
C PHE A 239 -28.95 14.92 14.09
N ASN A 240 -29.14 16.21 13.86
CA ASN A 240 -28.94 16.88 12.58
C ASN A 240 -27.91 18.00 12.69
N TYR A 241 -27.25 18.30 11.57
CA TYR A 241 -26.37 19.45 11.44
C TYR A 241 -27.08 20.58 10.71
N ASP A 242 -27.50 21.62 11.44
CA ASP A 242 -27.97 22.87 10.84
C ASP A 242 -26.89 23.96 10.99
N ASN A 243 -26.33 24.45 9.88
CA ASN A 243 -25.37 25.56 9.88
C ASN A 243 -24.21 25.39 10.89
N SER A 244 -23.65 24.18 10.97
CA SER A 244 -22.58 23.80 11.93
C SER A 244 -23.01 23.77 13.40
N LYS A 245 -24.31 23.74 13.69
CA LYS A 245 -24.86 23.43 15.02
C LYS A 245 -25.48 22.04 15.02
N VAL A 246 -25.28 21.33 16.12
CA VAL A 246 -25.89 20.03 16.37
C VAL A 246 -27.27 20.26 16.99
N GLU A 247 -28.31 19.75 16.35
CA GLU A 247 -29.68 19.73 16.87
C GLU A 247 -30.08 18.30 17.15
N VAL A 248 -30.43 17.99 18.41
CA VAL A 248 -30.90 16.65 18.81
C VAL A 248 -32.28 16.42 18.24
N VAL A 249 -32.49 15.23 17.68
CA VAL A 249 -33.76 14.78 17.12
C VAL A 249 -34.30 13.69 18.04
N ASP A 250 -35.43 13.97 18.70
CA ASP A 250 -36.09 13.01 19.61
C ASP A 250 -37.26 12.27 18.94
N ASP A 251 -37.69 12.69 17.75
CA ASP A 251 -38.86 12.15 17.03
C ASP A 251 -38.46 11.12 15.96
N PHE A 252 -37.87 10.01 16.41
CA PHE A 252 -37.59 8.84 15.56
C PHE A 252 -37.81 7.55 16.34
N ALA A 253 -38.08 6.45 15.65
CA ALA A 253 -38.27 5.14 16.25
C ALA A 253 -37.05 4.26 16.03
N TYR A 254 -36.74 3.43 17.02
CA TYR A 254 -35.73 2.39 16.89
C TYR A 254 -36.15 1.13 17.64
N GLU A 255 -35.67 -0.01 17.17
CA GLU A 255 -35.81 -1.32 17.81
C GLU A 255 -34.42 -1.93 17.99
N ILE A 256 -34.15 -2.49 19.17
CA ILE A 256 -32.91 -3.19 19.46
C ILE A 256 -33.23 -4.68 19.58
N GLU A 257 -32.70 -5.48 18.67
CA GLU A 257 -32.68 -6.94 18.79
C GLU A 257 -31.39 -7.37 19.50
N GLU A 258 -31.52 -8.14 20.57
CA GLU A 258 -30.38 -8.69 21.31
C GLU A 258 -30.28 -10.20 21.10
N VAL A 259 -29.14 -10.67 20.59
CA VAL A 259 -28.91 -12.08 20.29
C VAL A 259 -27.57 -12.54 20.83
N LYS A 260 -27.54 -13.64 21.58
CA LYS A 260 -26.29 -14.33 21.93
C LYS A 260 -25.88 -15.23 20.77
N ILE A 261 -24.66 -15.05 20.27
CA ILE A 261 -24.14 -15.74 19.09
C ILE A 261 -22.64 -15.99 19.24
N GLU A 262 -22.15 -17.06 18.62
CA GLU A 262 -20.71 -17.36 18.56
C GLU A 262 -19.99 -16.26 17.76
N LEU A 263 -18.81 -15.83 18.24
CA LEU A 263 -18.00 -14.78 17.62
C LEU A 263 -17.73 -15.08 16.16
N LEU A 264 -17.31 -16.31 15.84
CA LEU A 264 -16.95 -16.68 14.48
C LEU A 264 -18.16 -16.79 13.55
N GLU A 265 -19.32 -17.21 14.05
CA GLU A 265 -20.56 -17.19 13.29
C GLU A 265 -20.92 -15.74 12.88
N TYR A 266 -20.84 -14.80 13.82
CA TYR A 266 -21.04 -13.38 13.52
C TYR A 266 -19.95 -12.83 12.58
N TYR A 267 -18.68 -13.14 12.85
CA TYR A 267 -17.54 -12.63 12.09
C TYR A 267 -17.61 -12.99 10.60
N TRP A 268 -18.02 -14.21 10.25
CA TRP A 268 -18.22 -14.56 8.84
C TRP A 268 -19.36 -13.79 8.16
N GLY A 269 -20.39 -13.40 8.91
CA GLY A 269 -21.44 -12.48 8.42
C GLY A 269 -20.96 -11.03 8.34
N PHE A 270 -20.10 -10.62 9.27
CA PHE A 270 -19.47 -9.30 9.35
C PHE A 270 -18.61 -8.99 8.11
N LEU A 271 -17.86 -9.99 7.64
CA LEU A 271 -16.98 -9.86 6.47
C LEU A 271 -17.71 -9.78 5.13
N LYS A 272 -18.94 -10.30 5.02
CA LYS A 272 -19.68 -10.30 3.75
C LYS A 272 -19.81 -8.87 3.19
N PRO A 273 -19.52 -8.66 1.89
CA PRO A 273 -19.73 -7.37 1.27
C PRO A 273 -21.21 -6.98 1.35
N ASP A 274 -21.48 -5.69 1.57
CA ASP A 274 -22.83 -5.17 1.46
C ASP A 274 -23.31 -5.32 0.01
N GLU A 275 -24.59 -5.67 -0.21
CA GLU A 275 -25.15 -6.03 -1.53
C GLU A 275 -24.92 -4.97 -2.63
N SER A 276 -24.55 -3.74 -2.25
CA SER A 276 -24.27 -2.62 -3.16
C SER A 276 -22.83 -2.59 -3.72
N ASN A 277 -21.88 -3.34 -3.17
CA ASN A 277 -20.48 -3.30 -3.59
C ASN A 277 -20.16 -4.43 -4.60
N TYR A 278 -20.21 -4.08 -5.89
CA TYR A 278 -20.10 -4.99 -7.04
C TYR A 278 -18.69 -5.55 -7.35
N ASN A 279 -17.70 -5.32 -6.47
CA ASN A 279 -16.39 -5.95 -6.60
C ASN A 279 -16.32 -7.16 -5.66
N SER A 280 -16.94 -8.26 -6.08
CA SER A 280 -16.62 -9.58 -5.55
C SER A 280 -15.24 -10.01 -6.06
N SER A 281 -14.19 -9.30 -5.66
CA SER A 281 -12.80 -9.79 -5.82
C SER A 281 -12.68 -11.07 -4.99
N SER A 282 -12.01 -12.10 -5.51
CA SER A 282 -11.95 -13.41 -4.85
C SER A 282 -11.33 -13.31 -3.46
N TRP A 283 -12.17 -13.41 -2.43
CA TRP A 283 -11.72 -13.53 -1.05
C TRP A 283 -10.83 -14.78 -0.95
N PRO A 284 -9.62 -14.70 -0.38
CA PRO A 284 -8.83 -15.89 -0.09
C PRO A 284 -9.65 -16.96 0.61
N GLU A 285 -9.43 -18.24 0.26
CA GLU A 285 -10.10 -19.36 0.93
C GLU A 285 -9.47 -19.70 2.29
N ASP A 286 -8.29 -19.15 2.57
CA ASP A 286 -7.52 -19.41 3.78
C ASP A 286 -8.18 -18.76 5.00
N GLN A 287 -8.83 -19.56 5.84
CA GLN A 287 -9.51 -19.10 7.06
C GLN A 287 -8.54 -18.59 8.12
N ASP A 288 -7.34 -19.15 8.19
CA ASP A 288 -6.34 -18.79 9.20
C ASP A 288 -5.88 -17.33 9.01
N LEU A 289 -5.80 -16.86 7.77
CA LEU A 289 -5.55 -15.46 7.44
C LEU A 289 -6.58 -14.51 8.06
N TYR A 290 -7.87 -14.89 8.05
CA TYR A 290 -8.93 -14.08 8.64
C TYR A 290 -8.93 -14.14 10.16
N TYR A 291 -8.57 -15.29 10.73
CA TYR A 291 -8.38 -15.40 12.18
C TYR A 291 -7.23 -14.52 12.66
N GLU A 292 -6.10 -14.52 11.94
CA GLU A 292 -4.97 -13.62 12.21
C GLU A 292 -5.39 -12.15 12.12
N ALA A 293 -6.14 -11.79 11.07
CA ALA A 293 -6.62 -10.42 10.89
C ALA A 293 -7.55 -9.96 12.02
N LEU A 294 -8.47 -10.82 12.45
CA LEU A 294 -9.34 -10.54 13.60
C LEU A 294 -8.52 -10.40 14.88
N ASP A 295 -7.57 -11.30 15.13
CA ASP A 295 -6.76 -11.29 16.34
C ASP A 295 -5.94 -9.99 16.45
N GLN A 296 -5.33 -9.58 15.34
CA GLN A 296 -4.56 -8.35 15.25
C GLN A 296 -5.42 -7.09 15.41
N ALA A 297 -6.63 -7.08 14.85
CA ALA A 297 -7.57 -5.98 15.05
C ALA A 297 -8.02 -5.88 16.51
N LEU A 298 -8.31 -7.02 17.15
CA LEU A 298 -8.70 -7.10 18.56
C LEU A 298 -7.56 -6.69 19.51
N GLU A 299 -6.31 -6.98 19.16
CA GLU A 299 -5.13 -6.54 19.92
C GLU A 299 -5.02 -5.02 19.94
N ARG A 300 -5.10 -4.39 18.76
CA ARG A 300 -4.83 -2.96 18.55
C ARG A 300 -6.00 -2.07 18.95
N ASN A 301 -7.23 -2.54 18.76
CA ASN A 301 -8.43 -1.73 18.88
C ASN A 301 -9.41 -2.28 19.94
N ARG A 302 -10.10 -1.36 20.63
CA ARG A 302 -11.27 -1.71 21.46
C ARG A 302 -12.55 -1.82 20.63
N VAL A 303 -12.62 -1.06 19.54
CA VAL A 303 -13.71 -1.08 18.55
C VAL A 303 -13.08 -1.49 17.22
N VAL A 304 -13.46 -2.67 16.74
CA VAL A 304 -13.04 -3.24 15.47
C VAL A 304 -14.13 -2.99 14.44
N THR A 305 -13.76 -2.37 13.34
CA THR A 305 -14.58 -2.16 12.16
C THR A 305 -14.11 -3.06 11.03
N LYS A 306 -14.89 -3.14 9.95
CA LYS A 306 -14.50 -3.91 8.78
C LYS A 306 -13.20 -3.38 8.17
N ASP A 307 -13.04 -2.06 8.15
CA ASP A 307 -11.86 -1.37 7.67
C ASP A 307 -10.59 -1.80 8.43
N ASP A 308 -10.67 -2.09 9.73
CA ASP A 308 -9.52 -2.59 10.50
C ASP A 308 -9.06 -3.96 10.01
N ILE A 309 -10.01 -4.84 9.69
CA ILE A 309 -9.72 -6.16 9.11
C ILE A 309 -9.18 -6.02 7.69
N GLU A 310 -9.86 -5.22 6.85
CA GLU A 310 -9.46 -4.99 5.46
C GLU A 310 -8.10 -4.31 5.36
N ALA A 311 -7.76 -3.40 6.27
CA ALA A 311 -6.44 -2.76 6.34
C ALA A 311 -5.34 -3.79 6.66
N TYR A 312 -5.59 -4.71 7.59
CA TYR A 312 -4.67 -5.80 7.89
C TYR A 312 -4.47 -6.70 6.67
N LEU A 313 -5.56 -7.15 6.05
CA LEU A 313 -5.54 -8.02 4.87
C LEU A 313 -4.88 -7.34 3.66
N SER A 314 -5.01 -6.02 3.53
CA SER A 314 -4.40 -5.23 2.46
C SER A 314 -2.92 -4.93 2.70
N SER A 315 -2.36 -5.33 3.84
CA SER A 315 -0.93 -5.17 4.09
C SER A 315 -0.14 -6.16 3.23
N PRO A 316 0.94 -5.72 2.57
CA PRO A 316 1.82 -6.60 1.81
C PRO A 316 2.37 -7.71 2.71
N ARG A 317 2.38 -8.94 2.18
CA ARG A 317 2.80 -10.12 2.94
C ARG A 317 3.54 -11.13 2.07
N TYR A 318 4.32 -11.98 2.74
CA TYR A 318 4.96 -13.12 2.12
C TYR A 318 3.89 -14.09 1.64
N ILE A 319 3.95 -14.48 0.38
CA ILE A 319 3.10 -15.49 -0.22
C ILE A 319 4.00 -16.53 -0.85
N LEU A 320 3.71 -17.81 -0.60
CA LEU A 320 4.41 -18.93 -1.23
C LEU A 320 3.47 -19.69 -2.14
N LEU A 321 3.91 -19.91 -3.38
CA LEU A 321 3.29 -20.87 -4.27
C LEU A 321 4.05 -22.19 -4.15
N SER A 322 3.39 -23.26 -3.74
CA SER A 322 4.01 -24.58 -3.58
C SER A 322 3.44 -25.59 -4.56
N TYR A 323 4.31 -26.40 -5.16
CA TYR A 323 3.93 -27.47 -6.07
C TYR A 323 5.02 -28.54 -6.16
N ASP A 324 4.60 -29.77 -6.41
CA ASP A 324 5.50 -30.90 -6.57
C ASP A 324 5.81 -31.17 -8.04
N VAL A 325 7.09 -31.38 -8.36
CA VAL A 325 7.51 -31.76 -9.71
C VAL A 325 8.18 -33.14 -9.65
N PRO A 326 7.57 -34.17 -10.26
CA PRO A 326 8.21 -35.48 -10.36
C PRO A 326 9.32 -35.45 -11.42
N PHE A 327 10.49 -35.99 -11.10
CA PHE A 327 11.60 -36.24 -12.01
C PHE A 327 11.88 -37.74 -12.06
N GLU A 328 12.02 -38.29 -13.27
CA GLU A 328 12.57 -39.63 -13.43
C GLU A 328 14.08 -39.65 -13.15
N ALA A 329 14.65 -40.84 -13.00
CA ALA A 329 16.09 -41.02 -12.90
C ALA A 329 16.83 -40.30 -14.05
N LEU A 330 17.76 -39.40 -13.70
CA LEU A 330 18.58 -38.62 -14.64
C LEU A 330 17.80 -37.69 -15.60
N ASP A 331 16.53 -37.43 -15.31
CA ASP A 331 15.62 -36.64 -16.14
C ASP A 331 15.98 -35.15 -16.18
N GLU A 332 15.59 -34.50 -17.28
CA GLU A 332 15.75 -33.06 -17.52
C GLU A 332 14.36 -32.45 -17.76
N LYS A 333 14.06 -31.37 -17.04
CA LYS A 333 12.79 -30.65 -17.16
C LYS A 333 13.01 -29.17 -17.35
N THR A 334 12.09 -28.58 -18.10
CA THR A 334 11.96 -27.13 -18.20
C THR A 334 10.83 -26.69 -17.28
N LEU A 335 11.13 -25.79 -16.35
CA LEU A 335 10.14 -25.16 -15.49
C LEU A 335 10.07 -23.69 -15.83
N GLU A 336 8.88 -23.13 -15.97
CA GLU A 336 8.70 -21.70 -16.25
C GLU A 336 7.63 -21.13 -15.32
N VAL A 337 7.97 -20.06 -14.61
CA VAL A 337 7.01 -19.26 -13.85
C VAL A 337 6.81 -17.95 -14.60
N ARG A 338 5.56 -17.65 -14.94
CA ARG A 338 5.15 -16.38 -15.56
C ARG A 338 4.28 -15.61 -14.60
N TYR A 339 4.47 -14.30 -14.54
CA TYR A 339 3.69 -13.42 -13.67
C TYR A 339 3.87 -11.96 -14.07
N HIS A 340 3.09 -11.08 -13.47
CA HIS A 340 3.23 -9.64 -13.59
C HIS A 340 3.92 -9.06 -12.35
N THR A 341 4.92 -8.21 -12.59
CA THR A 341 5.63 -7.44 -11.56
C THR A 341 5.27 -5.96 -11.66
N LEU A 342 5.29 -5.25 -10.53
CA LEU A 342 5.03 -3.82 -10.45
C LEU A 342 6.30 -3.04 -10.14
N GLY A 343 6.54 -1.97 -10.90
CA GLY A 343 7.71 -1.12 -10.70
C GLY A 343 7.50 -0.04 -9.66
N SER A 344 8.42 0.05 -8.69
CA SER A 344 8.51 1.15 -7.72
C SER A 344 8.71 2.49 -8.45
N MET A 345 7.73 3.38 -8.36
CA MET A 345 7.78 4.69 -9.01
C MET A 345 8.49 5.73 -8.15
N ASP A 346 9.49 6.41 -8.71
CA ASP A 346 10.12 7.58 -8.10
C ASP A 346 10.15 8.76 -9.09
N GLN A 347 9.57 9.89 -8.67
CA GLN A 347 9.63 11.16 -9.40
C GLN A 347 10.26 12.28 -8.54
N THR A 348 11.02 11.98 -7.50
CA THR A 348 11.64 12.96 -6.59
C THR A 348 12.74 13.78 -7.26
N LYS A 349 13.51 13.16 -8.16
CA LYS A 349 14.73 13.73 -8.78
C LYS A 349 14.56 14.04 -10.28
N THR A 350 13.53 13.51 -10.90
CA THR A 350 13.26 13.59 -12.35
C THR A 350 11.96 14.35 -12.64
N LEU A 351 11.76 14.77 -13.89
CA LEU A 351 10.49 15.40 -14.32
C LEU A 351 9.44 14.37 -14.72
N GLU A 352 9.87 13.22 -15.19
CA GLU A 352 9.03 12.06 -15.52
C GLU A 352 9.36 10.95 -14.51
N PRO A 353 8.40 10.09 -14.17
CA PRO A 353 8.64 9.02 -13.21
C PRO A 353 9.73 8.06 -13.71
N THR A 354 10.47 7.52 -12.76
CA THR A 354 11.36 6.35 -12.96
C THR A 354 10.69 5.15 -12.31
N TYR A 355 10.92 3.94 -12.85
CA TYR A 355 10.34 2.70 -12.31
C TYR A 355 11.45 1.72 -12.03
N THR A 356 11.57 1.30 -10.77
CA THR A 356 12.61 0.35 -10.32
C THR A 356 11.98 -1.01 -10.09
N TYR A 357 12.68 -2.05 -10.54
CA TYR A 357 12.29 -3.45 -10.38
C TYR A 357 13.42 -4.20 -9.71
N ASP A 358 13.06 -5.05 -8.76
CA ASP A 358 13.97 -5.82 -7.94
C ASP A 358 13.59 -7.31 -8.03
N TYR A 359 14.58 -8.18 -8.19
CA TYR A 359 14.40 -9.63 -8.30
C TYR A 359 15.47 -10.37 -7.51
N PHE A 360 15.05 -11.14 -6.50
CA PHE A 360 15.95 -11.89 -5.64
C PHE A 360 16.47 -13.15 -6.35
N LEU A 361 17.75 -13.14 -6.71
CA LEU A 361 18.48 -14.24 -7.33
C LEU A 361 19.01 -15.23 -6.28
N HIS A 362 19.33 -14.74 -5.09
CA HIS A 362 19.92 -15.53 -4.01
C HIS A 362 19.19 -16.81 -3.60
N PRO A 363 17.84 -16.89 -3.62
CA PRO A 363 17.11 -18.13 -3.30
C PRO A 363 17.50 -19.32 -4.16
N ALA A 364 17.99 -19.09 -5.38
CA ALA A 364 18.51 -20.15 -6.25
C ALA A 364 19.75 -20.87 -5.68
N LYS A 365 20.37 -20.35 -4.61
CA LYS A 365 21.44 -21.05 -3.87
C LYS A 365 20.95 -22.30 -3.13
N CYS A 366 19.64 -22.50 -3.00
CA CYS A 366 19.05 -23.69 -2.38
C CYS A 366 19.10 -24.93 -3.29
N TRP A 367 19.40 -24.74 -4.58
CA TRP A 367 19.64 -25.86 -5.50
C TRP A 367 21.00 -26.49 -5.26
N LYS A 368 21.15 -27.76 -5.67
CA LYS A 368 22.43 -28.48 -5.56
C LYS A 368 23.59 -27.76 -6.24
N ASP A 369 23.30 -27.15 -7.39
CA ASP A 369 24.22 -26.35 -8.18
C ASP A 369 23.42 -25.41 -9.11
N PHE A 370 24.04 -24.29 -9.48
CA PHE A 370 23.46 -23.28 -10.36
C PHE A 370 24.53 -22.77 -11.34
N LYS A 371 24.23 -22.83 -12.64
CA LYS A 371 25.17 -22.46 -13.71
C LYS A 371 24.73 -21.17 -14.40
N ASP A 372 24.23 -21.29 -15.64
CA ASP A 372 24.06 -20.16 -16.55
C ASP A 372 22.83 -19.33 -16.20
N LEU A 373 23.00 -18.01 -16.06
CA LEU A 373 21.89 -17.05 -15.97
C LEU A 373 21.93 -16.11 -17.16
N THR A 374 20.83 -16.04 -17.90
CA THR A 374 20.60 -15.00 -18.92
C THR A 374 19.48 -14.09 -18.45
N ILE A 375 19.78 -12.80 -18.31
CA ILE A 375 18.79 -11.77 -17.99
C ILE A 375 18.50 -10.99 -19.26
N LYS A 376 17.24 -10.91 -19.67
CA LYS A 376 16.78 -10.08 -20.77
C LYS A 376 15.75 -9.08 -20.26
N ILE A 377 15.90 -7.82 -20.66
CA ILE A 377 14.92 -6.77 -20.42
C ILE A 377 14.50 -6.22 -21.77
N THR A 378 13.21 -6.28 -22.08
CA THR A 378 12.60 -5.63 -23.25
C THR A 378 11.87 -4.38 -22.78
N PRO A 379 12.47 -3.18 -22.91
CA PRO A 379 11.85 -1.95 -22.43
C PRO A 379 10.59 -1.58 -23.25
N SER A 380 9.75 -0.74 -22.64
CA SER A 380 8.59 -0.18 -23.31
C SER A 380 8.97 0.94 -24.29
N LYS A 381 8.05 1.37 -25.15
CA LYS A 381 8.32 2.52 -26.03
C LYS A 381 8.35 3.83 -25.25
N THR A 382 7.60 3.92 -24.16
CA THR A 382 7.52 5.10 -23.30
C THR A 382 8.72 5.22 -22.36
N TYR A 383 9.28 4.09 -21.91
CA TYR A 383 10.44 4.02 -21.03
C TYR A 383 11.56 3.15 -21.64
N PRO A 384 12.18 3.58 -22.76
CA PRO A 384 13.04 2.72 -23.56
C PRO A 384 14.50 2.60 -23.06
N PHE A 385 14.81 3.16 -21.89
CA PHE A 385 16.16 3.21 -21.35
C PHE A 385 16.23 2.65 -19.94
N ILE A 386 17.23 1.80 -19.70
CA ILE A 386 17.69 1.48 -18.35
C ILE A 386 18.60 2.62 -17.88
N LEU A 387 18.17 3.34 -16.86
CA LEU A 387 18.92 4.44 -16.25
C LEU A 387 20.05 3.92 -15.36
N ASN A 388 19.75 2.92 -14.53
CA ASN A 388 20.69 2.25 -13.63
C ASN A 388 20.38 0.75 -13.62
N SER A 389 21.41 -0.07 -13.44
CA SER A 389 21.34 -1.50 -13.16
C SER A 389 22.55 -1.85 -12.30
N ASN A 390 22.38 -2.66 -11.26
CA ASN A 390 23.51 -3.13 -10.45
C ASN A 390 24.29 -4.25 -11.15
N LEU A 391 23.64 -5.05 -11.98
CA LEU A 391 24.26 -6.05 -12.86
C LEU A 391 24.57 -5.48 -14.25
N GLU A 392 25.63 -5.97 -14.89
CA GLU A 392 26.03 -5.53 -16.22
C GLU A 392 25.05 -6.01 -17.29
N LEU A 393 24.42 -5.05 -17.98
CA LEU A 393 23.46 -5.30 -19.06
C LEU A 393 23.88 -4.56 -20.32
N ILE A 394 24.01 -5.29 -21.42
CA ILE A 394 24.44 -4.76 -22.71
C ILE A 394 23.19 -4.48 -23.56
N LYS A 395 23.10 -3.26 -24.09
CA LYS A 395 22.02 -2.90 -25.02
C LYS A 395 22.26 -3.52 -26.39
N GLU A 396 21.30 -4.31 -26.85
CA GLU A 396 21.27 -4.95 -28.16
C GLU A 396 20.70 -4.03 -29.25
N ASN A 397 20.90 -4.42 -30.51
CA ASN A 397 20.44 -3.64 -31.67
C ASN A 397 18.90 -3.49 -31.74
N ASP A 398 18.16 -4.44 -31.18
CA ASP A 398 16.70 -4.40 -31.11
C ASP A 398 16.17 -3.51 -29.98
N GLY A 399 17.08 -2.91 -29.18
CA GLY A 399 16.76 -2.05 -28.04
C GLY A 399 16.56 -2.79 -26.73
N SER A 400 16.60 -4.13 -26.73
CA SER A 400 16.62 -4.92 -25.49
C SER A 400 17.96 -4.82 -24.78
N TYR A 401 17.98 -5.18 -23.50
CA TYR A 401 19.18 -5.22 -22.67
C TYR A 401 19.41 -6.66 -22.21
N VAL A 402 20.64 -7.17 -22.36
CA VAL A 402 20.99 -8.56 -22.07
C VAL A 402 22.21 -8.65 -21.17
N GLY A 403 22.09 -9.42 -20.09
CA GLY A 403 23.20 -9.85 -19.23
C GLY A 403 23.36 -11.36 -19.30
N LYS A 404 24.60 -11.85 -19.28
CA LYS A 404 24.92 -13.28 -19.27
C LYS A 404 25.94 -13.57 -18.19
N PHE A 405 25.64 -14.53 -17.32
CA PHE A 405 26.46 -14.89 -16.18
C PHE A 405 26.64 -16.41 -16.16
N GLU A 406 27.88 -16.88 -16.01
CA GLU A 406 28.20 -18.32 -15.95
C GLU A 406 27.83 -18.97 -14.61
N THR A 407 27.58 -18.14 -13.59
CA THR A 407 27.20 -18.54 -12.24
C THR A 407 26.23 -17.50 -11.66
N LEU A 408 25.56 -17.86 -10.58
CA LEU A 408 24.67 -16.95 -9.87
C LEU A 408 25.44 -15.71 -9.37
N PRO A 409 24.98 -14.49 -9.69
CA PRO A 409 25.59 -13.26 -9.17
C PRO A 409 25.59 -13.18 -7.63
N ASN A 410 26.52 -12.41 -7.08
CA ASN A 410 26.62 -12.17 -5.62
C ASN A 410 25.60 -11.15 -5.10
N GLU A 411 24.88 -10.48 -6.00
CA GLU A 411 23.88 -9.46 -5.70
C GLU A 411 22.57 -9.85 -6.40
N ASP A 412 21.44 -9.46 -5.81
CA ASP A 412 20.13 -9.58 -6.46
C ASP A 412 19.99 -8.58 -7.60
N LEU A 413 19.12 -8.82 -8.56
CA LEU A 413 18.95 -7.91 -9.69
C LEU A 413 18.13 -6.70 -9.25
N SER A 414 18.64 -5.50 -9.54
CA SER A 414 17.91 -4.24 -9.44
C SER A 414 18.18 -3.38 -10.67
N PHE A 415 17.12 -2.90 -11.33
CA PHE A 415 17.23 -2.00 -12.48
C PHE A 415 16.12 -0.96 -12.53
N THR A 416 16.41 0.20 -13.12
CA THR A 416 15.47 1.33 -13.22
C THR A 416 15.22 1.70 -14.67
N LEU A 417 13.95 1.71 -15.08
CA LEU A 417 13.50 2.21 -16.38
C LEU A 417 13.21 3.71 -16.34
N TYR A 418 13.55 4.39 -17.45
CA TYR A 418 13.31 5.81 -17.63
C TYR A 418 13.03 6.17 -19.10
N SER A 419 12.31 7.27 -19.31
CA SER A 419 11.94 7.76 -20.64
C SER A 419 13.10 8.38 -21.42
N LYS A 420 14.22 8.67 -20.75
CA LYS A 420 15.41 9.32 -21.33
C LYS A 420 16.67 8.54 -20.96
N GLU A 421 17.65 8.59 -21.85
CA GLU A 421 18.94 7.90 -21.66
C GLU A 421 19.70 8.36 -20.41
N LYS A 422 19.51 9.62 -19.99
CA LYS A 422 20.11 10.17 -18.78
C LYS A 422 19.27 11.30 -18.19
N VAL A 423 19.37 11.46 -16.88
CA VAL A 423 18.80 12.61 -16.17
C VAL A 423 19.69 13.83 -16.37
N THR A 424 19.15 14.91 -16.93
CA THR A 424 19.92 16.15 -17.17
C THR A 424 19.99 17.04 -15.92
N THR A 425 21.04 17.86 -15.81
CA THR A 425 21.18 18.82 -14.70
C THR A 425 20.04 19.85 -14.66
N ILE A 426 19.54 20.26 -15.83
CA ILE A 426 18.41 21.21 -15.94
C ILE A 426 17.13 20.59 -15.38
N GLU A 427 16.88 19.31 -15.65
CA GLU A 427 15.72 18.60 -15.09
C GLU A 427 15.80 18.51 -13.57
N ARG A 428 16.97 18.18 -13.00
CA ARG A 428 17.18 18.17 -11.54
C ARG A 428 16.88 19.54 -10.92
N ILE A 429 17.35 20.62 -11.54
CA ILE A 429 17.07 22.00 -11.09
C ILE A 429 15.58 22.32 -11.20
N LYS A 430 14.94 22.03 -12.34
CA LYS A 430 13.50 22.25 -12.54
C LYS A 430 12.68 21.48 -11.49
N ARG A 431 13.04 20.23 -11.20
CA ARG A 431 12.37 19.42 -10.19
C ARG A 431 12.58 19.94 -8.78
N PHE A 432 13.80 20.36 -8.45
CA PHE A 432 14.08 21.01 -7.17
C PHE A 432 13.24 22.28 -6.97
N ILE A 433 13.10 23.12 -8.02
CA ILE A 433 12.26 24.32 -7.97
C ILE A 433 10.79 23.96 -7.84
N SER A 434 10.29 22.98 -8.60
CA SER A 434 8.88 22.59 -8.57
C SER A 434 8.48 21.95 -7.23
N ARG A 435 9.31 21.06 -6.68
CA ARG A 435 9.09 20.43 -5.37
C ARG A 435 9.06 21.46 -4.25
N ASN A 436 9.98 22.41 -4.28
CA ASN A 436 10.05 23.48 -3.30
C ASN A 436 9.18 24.69 -3.70
N PHE A 437 8.33 24.61 -4.72
CA PHE A 437 7.56 25.75 -5.20
C PHE A 437 6.64 26.29 -4.11
N TYR A 438 6.09 25.44 -3.25
CA TYR A 438 5.32 25.86 -2.08
C TYR A 438 6.21 26.56 -1.04
N TYR A 439 7.39 26.03 -0.74
CA TYR A 439 8.35 26.69 0.15
C TYR A 439 8.81 28.04 -0.42
N PHE A 440 9.13 28.11 -1.71
CA PHE A 440 9.51 29.35 -2.39
C PHE A 440 8.33 30.32 -2.55
N GLY A 441 7.12 29.83 -2.77
CA GLY A 441 5.90 30.62 -2.87
C GLY A 441 5.46 31.16 -1.52
N PHE A 442 5.56 30.36 -0.46
CA PHE A 442 5.18 30.72 0.90
C PHE A 442 6.24 31.60 1.56
N ILE A 443 7.50 31.16 1.60
CA ILE A 443 8.61 31.93 2.21
C ILE A 443 9.00 33.08 1.30
N GLY A 444 9.24 32.84 0.01
CA GLY A 444 9.62 33.89 -0.95
C GLY A 444 8.48 34.88 -1.21
N GLY A 445 7.23 34.41 -1.30
CA GLY A 445 6.07 35.30 -1.39
C GLY A 445 5.86 36.12 -0.11
N SER A 446 5.99 35.52 1.06
CA SER A 446 5.90 36.26 2.34
C SER A 446 7.06 37.24 2.52
N PHE A 447 8.27 36.87 2.11
CA PHE A 447 9.45 37.74 2.14
C PHE A 447 9.33 38.91 1.16
N LEU A 448 8.82 38.69 -0.05
CA LEU A 448 8.53 39.75 -1.01
C LEU A 448 7.42 40.69 -0.51
N LYS A 449 6.38 40.16 0.14
CA LYS A 449 5.36 40.98 0.82
C LYS A 449 5.98 41.81 1.95
N PHE A 450 6.85 41.21 2.75
CA PHE A 450 7.59 41.92 3.82
C PHE A 450 8.47 43.04 3.26
N LEU A 451 9.28 42.79 2.23
CA LEU A 451 10.09 43.80 1.54
C LEU A 451 9.23 44.91 0.94
N GLY A 452 8.08 44.57 0.38
CA GLY A 452 7.08 45.52 -0.10
C GLY A 452 6.60 46.45 1.02
N ILE A 453 6.23 45.89 2.18
CA ILE A 453 5.79 46.64 3.35
C ILE A 453 6.91 47.56 3.88
N VAL A 454 8.14 47.05 4.02
CA VAL A 454 9.31 47.84 4.48
C VAL A 454 9.60 48.99 3.54
N SER A 455 9.48 48.77 2.23
CA SER A 455 9.66 49.81 1.22
C SER A 455 8.58 50.90 1.33
N VAL A 456 7.32 50.52 1.54
CA VAL A 456 6.21 51.46 1.76
C VAL A 456 6.46 52.30 3.02
N ILE A 457 6.84 51.67 4.14
CA ILE A 457 7.12 52.37 5.41
C ILE A 457 8.27 53.37 5.21
N SER A 458 9.37 52.93 4.58
CA SER A 458 10.54 53.78 4.30
C SER A 458 10.18 55.00 3.46
N LEU A 459 9.32 54.82 2.45
CA LEU A 459 8.81 55.89 1.60
C LEU A 459 7.91 56.87 2.37
N VAL A 460 7.06 56.39 3.28
CA VAL A 460 6.22 57.24 4.16
C VAL A 460 7.08 58.04 5.14
N VAL A 461 8.07 57.41 5.76
CA VAL A 461 9.03 58.08 6.67
C VAL A 461 9.83 59.15 5.91
N TYR A 462 10.34 58.83 4.72
CA TYR A 462 11.04 59.81 3.89
C TYR A 462 10.14 60.98 3.49
N GLY A 463 8.89 60.71 3.10
CA GLY A 463 7.90 61.74 2.77
C GLY A 463 7.62 62.69 3.94
N THR A 464 7.39 62.15 5.14
CA THR A 464 7.12 62.94 6.35
C THR A 464 8.32 63.77 6.78
N LEU A 465 9.55 63.23 6.73
CA LEU A 465 10.79 63.96 7.00
C LEU A 465 11.00 65.13 6.01
N LYS A 466 10.70 64.91 4.72
CA LYS A 466 10.78 65.96 3.70
C LYS A 466 9.75 67.07 3.93
N MET A 467 8.53 66.73 4.36
CA MET A 467 7.53 67.73 4.73
C MET A 467 7.92 68.54 5.97
N LYS A 468 8.47 67.89 7.01
CA LYS A 468 9.00 68.58 8.19
C LYS A 468 10.14 69.55 7.85
N LYS A 469 11.09 69.14 7.00
CA LYS A 469 12.16 70.04 6.50
C LYS A 469 11.60 71.22 5.72
N LYS A 470 10.55 71.02 4.92
CA LYS A 470 9.88 72.09 4.18
C LYS A 470 9.15 73.06 5.12
N GLN A 471 8.59 72.59 6.22
CA GLN A 471 7.97 73.45 7.25
C GLN A 471 9.01 74.20 8.10
N GLN A 472 10.20 73.63 8.33
CA GLN A 472 11.29 74.29 9.05
C GLN A 472 12.06 75.33 8.20
N GLY A 473 12.09 75.17 6.88
CA GLY A 473 12.65 76.17 5.95
C GLY A 473 11.67 77.28 5.53
N LEU A 474 10.47 77.31 6.10
CA LEU A 474 9.42 78.32 5.88
C LEU A 474 9.17 79.19 7.14
N LYS A 475 10.11 79.16 8.10
CA LYS A 475 10.14 80.06 9.26
C LYS A 475 11.16 81.15 9.08
#